data_AF-A0A7W7A148-F1
#
_entry.id   AF-A0A7W7A148-F1
#
_cell.length_a   1.000
_cell.length_b   1.000
_cell.length_c   1.000
_cell.angle_alpha   90.00
_cell.angle_beta   90.00
_cell.angle_gamma   90.00
#
_symmetry.space_group_name_H-M   'P 1'
#
loop_
_entity.id
_entity.type
_entity.pdbx_description
1 polymer ?
#
loop_
_entity_poly.entity_id
_entity_poly.type
_entity_poly.pdbx_seq_one_letter_code
_entity_poly.pdbx_strand_id
1 'polypeptide(L)'
;MAGFIGIRMERDTEIGASRQGDDMRLSVFHYPLRGWTDAVVMNVLMGLATVIQLDELSHVSYQPLAEAFRAIRLRELRHQELGVQGLNRIVASNEQRDLMKSSVEYWRPRIAASFGHSDSKRFETQSRFGLRHKPNETLLAEWVAATEQQLGSLGLN
;
A
#
# COMPACT_ATOMS: atom_id res chain seq x y z
N MET A 1 11.85 26.78 19.02
CA MET A 1 10.81 25.89 18.48
C MET A 1 11.41 24.51 18.35
N ALA A 2 11.09 23.61 19.28
CA ALA A 2 11.66 22.27 19.34
C ALA A 2 11.00 21.37 18.29
N GLY A 3 11.83 20.66 17.51
CA GLY A 3 11.40 19.71 16.50
C GLY A 3 10.69 18.50 17.10
N PHE A 4 9.56 18.13 16.50
CA PHE A 4 8.77 16.94 16.78
C PHE A 4 9.45 15.70 16.17
N ILE A 5 10.64 15.35 16.64
CA ILE A 5 11.26 14.06 16.31
C ILE A 5 10.92 13.09 17.44
N GLY A 6 9.86 12.29 17.27
CA GLY A 6 9.69 11.07 18.08
C GLY A 6 8.38 10.85 18.83
N ILE A 7 7.29 11.57 18.56
CA ILE A 7 5.99 11.21 19.17
C ILE A 7 5.31 10.16 18.26
N ARG A 8 5.23 8.92 18.77
CA ARG A 8 4.43 7.83 18.20
C ARG A 8 2.97 8.27 18.30
N MET A 9 2.40 8.72 17.19
CA MET A 9 1.05 9.30 17.16
C MET A 9 -0.01 8.31 17.66
N GLU A 10 -1.12 8.82 18.16
CA GLU A 10 -2.27 8.01 18.55
C GLU A 10 -2.80 7.24 17.31
N ARG A 11 -3.09 5.95 17.47
CA ARG A 11 -3.35 5.02 16.35
C ARG A 11 -4.45 5.54 15.41
N ASP A 12 -5.47 6.16 15.98
CA ASP A 12 -6.64 6.61 15.24
C ASP A 12 -6.50 8.03 14.66
N THR A 13 -5.32 8.65 14.79
CA THR A 13 -5.09 9.97 14.19
C THR A 13 -5.11 9.87 12.67
N GLU A 14 -6.05 10.56 12.02
CA GLU A 14 -6.10 10.64 10.55
C GLU A 14 -5.05 11.62 10.04
N ILE A 15 -3.97 11.10 9.46
CA ILE A 15 -2.94 11.91 8.80
C ILE A 15 -3.37 12.27 7.37
N GLY A 16 -4.35 11.54 6.83
CA GLY A 16 -4.82 11.68 5.46
C GLY A 16 -3.73 11.36 4.42
N ALA A 17 -3.94 11.82 3.19
CA ALA A 17 -2.95 11.78 2.11
C ALA A 17 -1.99 12.99 2.13
N SER A 18 -2.21 13.94 3.05
CA SER A 18 -1.37 15.14 3.20
C SER A 18 -0.02 14.78 3.81
N ARG A 19 1.05 15.20 3.14
CA ARG A 19 2.43 15.06 3.58
C ARG A 19 2.66 15.95 4.81
N GLN A 20 3.25 15.40 5.87
CA GLN A 20 3.62 16.18 7.04
C GLN A 20 5.05 16.71 6.89
N GLY A 21 5.21 18.03 6.76
CA GLY A 21 6.52 18.71 6.67
C GLY A 21 7.30 18.43 5.37
N ASP A 22 8.62 18.44 5.44
CA ASP A 22 9.55 18.13 4.33
C ASP A 22 9.68 16.61 4.05
N ASP A 23 9.01 15.75 4.82
CA ASP A 23 9.05 14.30 4.61
C ASP A 23 8.08 13.90 3.48
N MET A 24 8.67 13.49 2.35
CA MET A 24 7.97 13.13 1.12
C MET A 24 7.57 11.63 1.05
N ARG A 25 7.80 10.86 2.12
CA ARG A 25 7.40 9.44 2.20
C ARG A 25 5.88 9.28 2.24
N LEU A 26 5.39 8.09 1.86
CA LEU A 26 3.97 7.75 1.93
C LEU A 26 3.46 7.84 3.38
N SER A 27 2.30 8.48 3.58
CA SER A 27 1.72 8.68 4.93
C SER A 27 1.44 7.39 5.68
N VAL A 28 1.26 6.28 4.96
CA VAL A 28 1.11 4.93 5.50
C VAL A 28 2.25 4.54 6.48
N PHE A 29 3.47 5.01 6.25
CA PHE A 29 4.63 4.66 7.09
C PHE A 29 4.68 5.43 8.42
N HIS A 30 3.83 6.44 8.59
CA HIS A 30 3.74 7.22 9.83
C HIS A 30 2.72 6.64 10.83
N TYR A 31 1.91 5.67 10.41
CA TYR A 31 0.94 5.02 11.30
C TYR A 31 1.58 3.91 12.16
N PRO A 32 1.22 3.79 13.45
CA PRO A 32 1.86 2.83 14.34
C PRO A 32 1.41 1.39 14.08
N LEU A 33 2.38 0.47 14.02
CA LEU A 33 2.16 -0.97 14.06
C LEU A 33 1.89 -1.45 15.50
N ARG A 34 0.88 -2.31 15.67
CA ARG A 34 0.53 -2.98 16.95
C ARG A 34 0.60 -4.50 16.82
N GLY A 35 1.79 -5.04 17.11
CA GLY A 35 2.02 -6.48 17.16
C GLY A 35 2.25 -7.14 15.81
N TRP A 36 2.45 -8.46 15.83
CA TRP A 36 2.83 -9.24 14.66
C TRP A 36 1.74 -9.29 13.60
N THR A 37 0.50 -9.55 14.00
CA THR A 37 -0.66 -9.71 13.12
C THR A 37 -0.95 -8.46 12.31
N ASP A 38 -0.89 -7.31 12.98
CA ASP A 38 -1.05 -5.99 12.36
C ASP A 38 0.04 -5.73 11.32
N ALA A 39 1.30 -6.10 11.61
CA ALA A 39 2.41 -6.00 10.67
C ALA A 39 2.24 -6.93 9.45
N VAL A 40 1.75 -8.15 9.64
CA VAL A 40 1.49 -9.07 8.53
C VAL A 40 0.35 -8.54 7.65
N VAL A 41 -0.75 -8.09 8.24
CA VAL A 41 -1.89 -7.53 7.49
C VAL A 41 -1.45 -6.28 6.71
N MET A 42 -0.72 -5.36 7.35
CA MET A 42 -0.19 -4.18 6.67
C MET A 42 0.68 -4.56 5.47
N ASN A 43 1.61 -5.50 5.64
CA ASN A 43 2.52 -5.94 4.58
C ASN A 43 1.79 -6.64 3.43
N VAL A 44 0.73 -7.40 3.70
CA VAL A 44 -0.09 -8.01 2.63
C VAL A 44 -0.79 -6.93 1.81
N LEU A 45 -1.48 -6.01 2.46
CA LEU A 45 -2.22 -4.94 1.79
C LEU A 45 -1.28 -3.99 1.03
N MET A 46 -0.16 -3.62 1.64
CA MET A 46 0.86 -2.77 1.01
C MET A 46 1.57 -3.51 -0.12
N GLY A 47 1.90 -4.80 0.05
CA GLY A 47 2.52 -5.61 -0.99
C GLY A 47 1.66 -5.68 -2.25
N LEU A 48 0.35 -5.86 -2.11
CA LEU A 48 -0.59 -5.80 -3.23
C LEU A 48 -0.56 -4.42 -3.92
N ALA A 49 -0.55 -3.33 -3.16
CA ALA A 49 -0.48 -1.98 -3.71
C ALA A 49 0.83 -1.72 -4.47
N THR A 50 1.96 -2.09 -3.86
CA THR A 50 3.30 -1.93 -4.42
C THR A 50 3.46 -2.66 -5.74
N VAL A 51 2.97 -3.90 -5.84
CA VAL A 51 3.06 -4.68 -7.09
C VAL A 51 2.29 -4.00 -8.22
N ILE A 52 1.08 -3.49 -7.96
CA ILE A 52 0.26 -2.76 -8.94
C ILE A 52 0.95 -1.46 -9.37
N GLN A 53 1.47 -0.69 -8.41
CA GLN A 53 2.16 0.56 -8.70
C GLN A 53 3.45 0.35 -9.49
N LEU A 54 4.23 -0.68 -9.16
CA LEU A 54 5.45 -1.02 -9.88
C LEU A 54 5.17 -1.59 -11.27
N ASP A 55 4.06 -2.31 -11.46
CA ASP A 55 3.61 -2.75 -12.78
C ASP A 55 3.37 -1.54 -13.68
N GLU A 56 2.57 -0.58 -13.22
CA GLU A 56 2.31 0.67 -13.93
C GLU A 56 3.61 1.44 -14.23
N LEU A 57 4.49 1.60 -13.23
CA LEU A 57 5.74 2.34 -13.38
C LEU A 57 6.78 1.62 -14.25
N SER A 58 6.63 0.32 -14.48
CA SER A 58 7.50 -0.44 -15.40
C SER A 58 7.31 -0.06 -16.88
N HIS A 59 6.32 0.80 -17.18
CA HIS A 59 6.01 1.27 -18.52
C HIS A 59 6.51 2.70 -18.79
N VAL A 60 7.21 3.34 -17.85
CA VAL A 60 7.68 4.73 -18.05
C VAL A 60 8.53 4.87 -19.32
N SER A 61 8.40 6.02 -19.99
CA SER A 61 9.10 6.35 -21.24
C SER A 61 10.62 6.41 -21.11
N TYR A 62 11.14 6.70 -19.90
CA TYR A 62 12.57 6.69 -19.62
C TYR A 62 13.06 5.27 -19.31
N GLN A 63 13.62 4.63 -20.35
CA GLN A 63 13.98 3.20 -20.33
C GLN A 63 14.84 2.75 -19.13
N PRO A 64 15.91 3.47 -18.70
CA PRO A 64 16.71 3.02 -17.56
C PRO A 64 15.90 2.91 -16.25
N LEU A 65 14.93 3.80 -16.06
CA LEU A 65 14.04 3.75 -14.90
C LEU A 65 13.00 2.64 -15.03
N ALA A 66 12.45 2.41 -16.23
CA ALA A 66 11.53 1.29 -16.48
C ALA A 66 12.20 -0.06 -16.17
N GLU A 67 13.46 -0.25 -16.58
CA GLU A 67 14.23 -1.46 -16.28
C GLU A 67 14.47 -1.65 -14.77
N ALA A 68 14.79 -0.57 -14.06
CA ALA A 68 14.90 -0.61 -12.60
C ALA A 68 13.59 -1.05 -11.94
N PHE A 69 12.44 -0.50 -12.37
CA PHE A 69 11.14 -0.91 -11.84
C PHE A 69 10.80 -2.36 -12.15
N ARG A 70 11.08 -2.87 -13.36
CA ARG A 70 10.89 -4.29 -13.69
C ARG A 70 11.72 -5.19 -12.78
N ALA A 71 12.98 -4.83 -12.53
CA ALA A 71 13.85 -5.59 -11.63
C ALA A 71 13.37 -5.58 -10.17
N ILE A 72 12.92 -4.42 -9.67
CA ILE A 72 12.37 -4.29 -8.31
C ILE A 72 11.06 -5.08 -8.17
N ARG A 73 10.16 -4.99 -9.16
CA ARG A 73 8.85 -5.66 -9.16
C ARG A 73 8.98 -7.16 -8.96
N LEU A 74 9.98 -7.81 -9.56
CA LEU A 74 10.22 -9.25 -9.37
C LEU A 74 10.49 -9.61 -7.91
N ARG A 75 11.20 -8.75 -7.17
CA ARG A 75 11.48 -8.93 -5.74
C ARG A 75 10.25 -8.63 -4.89
N GLU A 76 9.53 -7.57 -5.21
CA GLU A 76 8.31 -7.19 -4.48
C GLU A 76 7.17 -8.19 -4.66
N LEU A 77 7.06 -8.85 -5.82
CA LEU A 77 6.17 -9.99 -5.99
C LEU A 77 6.47 -11.09 -4.97
N ARG A 78 7.75 -11.42 -4.78
CA ARG A 78 8.14 -12.43 -3.79
C ARG A 78 7.83 -11.99 -2.36
N HIS A 79 8.02 -10.71 -2.02
CA HIS A 79 7.64 -10.19 -0.71
C HIS A 79 6.13 -10.28 -0.49
N GLN A 80 5.32 -9.94 -1.49
CA GLN A 80 3.87 -10.05 -1.45
C GLN A 80 3.41 -11.50 -1.24
N GLU A 81 3.98 -12.45 -1.98
CA GLU A 81 3.70 -13.89 -1.81
C GLU A 81 4.00 -14.38 -0.40
N LEU A 82 5.15 -13.99 0.17
CA LEU A 82 5.56 -14.38 1.52
C LEU A 82 4.64 -13.77 2.58
N GLY A 83 4.18 -12.53 2.38
CA GLY A 83 3.17 -11.89 3.22
C GLY A 83 1.87 -12.69 3.25
N VAL A 84 1.36 -13.09 2.08
CA VAL A 84 0.13 -13.89 1.97
C VAL A 84 0.30 -15.26 2.62
N GLN A 85 1.45 -15.92 2.42
CA GLN A 85 1.74 -17.19 3.11
C GLN A 85 1.77 -17.02 4.63
N GLY A 86 2.34 -15.91 5.13
CA GLY A 86 2.32 -15.56 6.55
C GLY A 86 0.91 -15.39 7.10
N LEU A 87 0.06 -14.64 6.37
CA LEU A 87 -1.34 -14.42 6.74
C LEU A 87 -2.12 -15.75 6.77
N ASN A 88 -1.94 -16.62 5.77
CA ASN A 88 -2.60 -17.93 5.72
C ASN A 88 -2.27 -18.79 6.95
N ARG A 89 -1.03 -18.75 7.44
CA ARG A 89 -0.63 -19.49 8.66
C ARG A 89 -1.32 -18.94 9.91
N ILE A 90 -1.50 -17.63 10.02
CA ILE A 90 -2.22 -17.01 11.14
C ILE A 90 -3.72 -17.35 11.07
N VAL A 91 -4.30 -17.32 9.87
CA VAL A 91 -5.70 -17.73 9.66
C VAL A 91 -5.93 -19.19 10.05
N ALA A 92 -4.98 -20.07 9.75
CA ALA A 92 -5.07 -21.49 10.08
C ALA A 92 -5.06 -21.78 11.59
N SER A 93 -4.39 -20.97 12.42
CA SER A 93 -4.46 -21.12 13.88
C SER A 93 -5.76 -20.59 14.48
N ASN A 94 -6.50 -19.74 13.76
CA ASN A 94 -7.84 -19.21 14.08
C ASN A 94 -7.98 -18.42 15.41
N GLU A 95 -6.89 -18.22 16.16
CA GLU A 95 -6.92 -17.54 17.47
C GLU A 95 -7.03 -16.01 17.38
N GLN A 96 -6.82 -15.43 16.19
CA GLN A 96 -6.65 -13.98 16.03
C GLN A 96 -7.51 -13.37 14.92
N ARG A 97 -8.62 -14.03 14.57
CA ARG A 97 -9.48 -13.60 13.45
C ARG A 97 -10.03 -12.18 13.62
N ASP A 98 -10.52 -11.84 14.80
CA ASP A 98 -11.07 -10.51 15.07
C ASP A 98 -9.98 -9.43 15.01
N LEU A 99 -8.77 -9.74 15.49
CA LEU A 99 -7.61 -8.85 15.39
C LEU A 99 -7.20 -8.64 13.94
N MET A 100 -7.23 -9.68 13.10
CA MET A 100 -6.94 -9.56 11.66
C MET A 100 -7.97 -8.66 10.97
N LYS A 101 -9.26 -8.86 11.22
CA LYS A 101 -10.33 -8.03 10.64
C LYS A 101 -10.19 -6.56 11.05
N SER A 102 -9.99 -6.30 12.34
CA SER A 102 -9.75 -4.94 12.83
C SER A 102 -8.49 -4.31 12.23
N SER A 103 -7.42 -5.10 12.02
CA SER A 103 -6.20 -4.61 11.36
C SER A 103 -6.45 -4.31 9.87
N VAL A 104 -7.27 -5.11 9.18
CA VAL A 104 -7.66 -4.85 7.78
C VAL A 104 -8.44 -3.55 7.68
N GLU A 105 -9.47 -3.37 8.51
CA GLU A 105 -10.28 -2.14 8.57
C GLU A 105 -9.41 -0.90 8.83
N TYR A 106 -8.40 -1.06 9.69
CA TYR A 106 -7.46 0.00 10.02
C TYR A 106 -6.53 0.36 8.86
N TRP A 107 -5.89 -0.62 8.23
CA TRP A 107 -4.86 -0.38 7.20
C TRP A 107 -5.42 -0.07 5.83
N ARG A 108 -6.59 -0.62 5.47
CA ARG A 108 -7.18 -0.48 4.13
C ARG A 108 -7.33 0.99 3.69
N PRO A 109 -7.99 1.90 4.43
CA PRO A 109 -8.12 3.30 3.99
C PRO A 109 -6.76 4.04 3.95
N ARG A 110 -5.82 3.67 4.83
CA ARG A 110 -4.49 4.28 4.91
C ARG A 110 -3.61 3.90 3.72
N ILE A 111 -3.73 2.67 3.25
CA ILE A 111 -3.02 2.20 2.04
C ILE A 111 -3.72 2.70 0.79
N ALA A 112 -5.06 2.76 0.77
CA ALA A 112 -5.81 3.37 -0.33
C ALA A 112 -5.35 4.81 -0.62
N ALA A 113 -5.06 5.59 0.43
CA ALA A 113 -4.55 6.96 0.29
C ALA A 113 -3.19 7.05 -0.45
N SER A 114 -2.41 5.96 -0.52
CA SER A 114 -1.13 5.93 -1.26
C SER A 114 -1.28 6.06 -2.77
N PHE A 115 -2.45 5.73 -3.32
CA PHE A 115 -2.75 5.92 -4.74
C PHE A 115 -2.96 7.40 -5.10
N GLY A 116 -3.19 8.26 -4.10
CA GLY A 116 -3.47 9.68 -4.29
C GLY A 116 -4.92 9.96 -4.69
N HIS A 117 -5.21 11.24 -4.91
CA HIS A 117 -6.56 11.70 -5.27
C HIS A 117 -6.87 11.38 -6.74
N SER A 118 -8.14 11.07 -7.03
CA SER A 118 -8.68 10.81 -8.37
C SER A 118 -8.50 12.01 -9.31
N ASP A 119 -8.73 13.24 -8.82
CA ASP A 119 -8.70 14.45 -9.67
C ASP A 119 -7.29 15.08 -9.76
N SER A 120 -6.25 14.26 -9.76
CA SER A 120 -4.87 14.75 -9.84
C SER A 120 -4.61 15.41 -11.20
N LYS A 121 -4.53 16.75 -11.20
CA LYS A 121 -4.11 17.56 -12.37
C LYS A 121 -2.73 17.18 -12.93
N ARG A 122 -1.95 16.37 -12.20
CA ARG A 122 -0.62 15.90 -12.64
C ARG A 122 -0.71 14.77 -13.66
N PHE A 123 -1.79 13.97 -13.65
CA PHE A 123 -1.89 12.77 -14.47
C PHE A 123 -1.77 13.12 -15.97
N GLU A 124 -2.55 14.08 -16.46
CA GLU A 124 -2.50 14.53 -17.87
C GLU A 124 -1.08 14.91 -18.33
N THR A 125 -0.34 15.66 -17.50
CA THR A 125 1.02 16.06 -17.82
C THR A 125 1.98 14.85 -17.80
N GLN A 126 1.86 13.99 -16.78
CA GLN A 126 2.68 12.78 -16.65
C GLN A 126 2.41 11.79 -17.79
N SER A 127 1.16 11.67 -18.22
CA SER A 127 0.76 10.81 -19.34
C SER A 127 1.31 11.30 -20.67
N ARG A 128 1.26 12.61 -20.92
CA ARG A 128 1.90 13.21 -22.11
C ARG A 128 3.41 12.97 -22.16
N PHE A 129 4.07 12.84 -21.01
CA PHE A 129 5.49 12.49 -20.93
C PHE A 129 5.75 10.97 -20.90
N GLY A 130 4.71 10.14 -20.94
CA GLY A 130 4.82 8.69 -20.82
C GLY A 130 5.32 8.22 -19.44
N LEU A 131 5.14 9.02 -18.39
CA LEU A 131 5.52 8.68 -17.01
C LEU A 131 4.40 7.94 -16.26
N ARG A 132 3.15 8.06 -16.73
CA ARG A 132 1.96 7.38 -16.20
C ARG A 132 1.04 7.04 -17.36
N HIS A 133 0.40 5.88 -17.30
CA HIS A 133 -0.49 5.32 -18.31
C HIS A 133 -1.89 5.09 -17.74
N LYS A 134 -1.99 4.78 -16.45
CA LYS A 134 -3.26 4.60 -15.73
C LYS A 134 -3.52 5.69 -14.69
N PRO A 135 -4.73 6.27 -14.66
CA PRO A 135 -5.15 7.18 -13.59
C PRO A 135 -5.10 6.54 -12.20
N ASN A 136 -5.08 7.38 -11.16
CA ASN A 136 -4.96 6.91 -9.78
C ASN A 136 -6.16 6.07 -9.35
N GLU A 137 -7.37 6.46 -9.77
CA GLU A 137 -8.62 5.77 -9.51
C GLU A 137 -8.68 4.39 -10.17
N THR A 138 -8.06 4.22 -11.35
CA THR A 138 -7.93 2.91 -12.00
C THR A 138 -7.05 1.98 -11.19
N LEU A 139 -5.88 2.45 -10.76
CA LEU A 139 -4.96 1.67 -9.92
C LEU A 139 -5.57 1.34 -8.55
N LEU A 140 -6.29 2.29 -7.95
CA LEU A 140 -7.01 2.07 -6.70
C LEU A 140 -8.09 0.99 -6.87
N ALA A 141 -8.87 1.03 -7.95
CA ALA A 141 -9.89 0.02 -8.23
C ALA A 141 -9.28 -1.37 -8.43
N GLU A 142 -8.16 -1.47 -9.16
CA GLU A 142 -7.40 -2.72 -9.31
C GLU A 142 -6.94 -3.27 -7.96
N TRP A 143 -6.42 -2.40 -7.08
CA TRP A 143 -6.00 -2.79 -5.74
C TRP A 143 -7.16 -3.21 -4.83
N VAL A 144 -8.30 -2.50 -4.89
CA VAL A 144 -9.51 -2.90 -4.16
C VAL A 144 -9.95 -4.29 -4.59
N ALA A 145 -10.04 -4.54 -5.90
CA ALA A 145 -10.44 -5.85 -6.42
C ALA A 145 -9.48 -6.98 -6.00
N ALA A 146 -8.17 -6.74 -6.12
CA ALA A 146 -7.15 -7.70 -5.68
C ALA A 146 -7.22 -7.97 -4.17
N THR A 147 -7.43 -6.91 -3.37
CA THR A 147 -7.59 -7.01 -1.92
C THR A 147 -8.83 -7.81 -1.53
N GLU A 148 -9.98 -7.51 -2.14
CA GLU A 148 -11.23 -8.24 -1.92
C GLU A 148 -11.10 -9.72 -2.25
N GLN A 149 -10.48 -10.04 -3.38
CA GLN A 149 -10.23 -11.42 -3.78
C GLN A 149 -9.33 -12.14 -2.76
N GLN A 150 -8.22 -11.51 -2.39
CA GLN A 150 -7.24 -12.10 -1.48
C GLN A 150 -7.82 -12.34 -0.09
N LEU A 151 -8.46 -11.34 0.50
CA LEU A 151 -9.04 -11.44 1.85
C LEU A 151 -10.34 -12.24 1.89
N GLY A 152 -11.14 -12.19 0.83
CA GLY A 152 -12.37 -12.98 0.68
C GLY A 152 -12.09 -14.47 0.70
N SER A 153 -11.00 -14.90 0.06
CA SER A 153 -10.54 -16.30 0.12
C SER A 153 -10.18 -16.79 1.53
N LEU A 154 -9.95 -15.87 2.48
CA LEU A 154 -9.56 -16.14 3.86
C LEU A 154 -10.69 -15.86 4.88
N GLY A 155 -11.85 -15.37 4.42
CA GLY A 155 -12.95 -14.94 5.27
C GLY A 155 -12.60 -13.72 6.15
N LEU A 156 -11.81 -12.79 5.59
CA LEU A 156 -11.33 -11.58 6.26
C LEU A 156 -11.92 -10.28 5.71
N ASN A 157 -12.86 -10.35 4.76
CA ASN A 157 -13.69 -9.21 4.35
C ASN A 157 -14.76 -8.89 5.38
#